data_AF-A0A1H6C1K4-F1
#
_entry.id   AF-A0A1H6C1K4-F1
#
_cell.length_a   1.000
_cell.length_b   1.000
_cell.length_c   1.000
_cell.angle_alpha   90.00
_cell.angle_beta   90.00
_cell.angle_gamma   90.00
#
_symmetry.space_group_name_H-M   'P 1'
#
loop_
_entity.id
_entity.type
_entity.pdbx_description
1 polymer ?
#
loop_
_entity_poly.entity_id
_entity_poly.type
_entity_poly.pdbx_seq_one_letter_code
_entity_poly.pdbx_strand_id
1 'polypeptide(L)'
;MAGLGWTEILIILAVVMLLFGSAKLPQLARSLGKSARILKAETKGLREDDDEAKPAQPAPPQQPPAQQYAPPPQGQLPSGEPIQGVPVDPNQARNR
;
A
#
# COMPACT_ATOMS: atom_id res chain seq x y z
N MET A 1 18.68 -44.08 8.62
CA MET A 1 19.10 -42.67 8.79
C MET A 1 17.87 -41.80 8.59
N ALA A 2 17.30 -41.27 9.67
CA ALA A 2 16.05 -40.52 9.64
C ALA A 2 16.27 -39.17 8.95
N GLY A 3 15.92 -39.08 7.67
CA GLY A 3 15.79 -37.80 7.00
C GLY A 3 14.64 -37.04 7.67
N LEU A 4 14.86 -35.76 7.94
CA LEU A 4 13.80 -34.86 8.42
C LEU A 4 12.62 -34.97 7.46
N GLY A 5 11.55 -35.62 7.92
CA GLY A 5 10.36 -35.83 7.11
C GLY A 5 9.58 -34.53 6.96
N TRP A 6 8.69 -34.50 5.97
CA TRP A 6 7.72 -33.41 5.82
C TRP A 6 6.95 -33.14 7.13
N THR A 7 6.69 -34.18 7.92
CA THR A 7 6.02 -34.09 9.22
C THR A 7 6.80 -33.26 10.25
N GLU A 8 8.11 -33.49 10.44
CA GLU A 8 8.94 -32.67 11.33
C GLU A 8 8.92 -31.20 10.95
N ILE A 9 9.03 -30.89 9.65
CA ILE A 9 9.02 -29.49 9.16
C ILE A 9 7.69 -28.83 9.52
N LEU A 10 6.56 -29.53 9.33
CA LEU A 10 5.24 -29.01 9.69
C LEU A 10 5.10 -28.77 11.20
N ILE A 11 5.65 -29.64 12.05
CA ILE A 11 5.62 -29.46 13.51
C ILE A 11 6.44 -28.24 13.92
N ILE A 12 7.65 -28.08 13.37
CA ILE A 12 8.50 -26.92 13.66
C ILE A 12 7.80 -25.63 13.19
N LEU A 13 7.24 -25.63 11.99
CA LEU A 13 6.48 -24.49 11.47
C LEU A 13 5.29 -24.15 12.37
N ALA A 14 4.56 -25.15 12.86
CA ALA A 14 3.44 -24.95 13.78
C ALA A 14 3.89 -24.30 15.09
N VAL A 15 5.01 -24.75 15.67
CA VAL A 15 5.59 -24.15 16.88
C VAL A 15 5.99 -22.70 16.61
N VAL A 16 6.74 -22.42 15.54
CA VAL A 16 7.13 -21.06 15.16
C VAL A 16 5.89 -20.18 14.92
N MET A 17 4.85 -20.70 14.29
CA MET A 17 3.61 -19.95 14.07
C MET A 17 2.83 -19.71 15.37
N LEU A 18 2.98 -20.55 16.39
CA LEU A 18 2.42 -20.31 17.73
C LEU A 18 3.18 -19.21 18.48
N LEU A 19 4.51 -19.17 18.37
CA LEU A 19 5.35 -18.16 19.05
C LEU A 19 5.26 -16.79 18.38
N PHE A 20 5.36 -16.76 17.05
CA PHE A 20 5.40 -15.51 16.27
C PHE A 20 4.02 -15.10 15.74
N GLY A 21 3.07 -16.02 15.59
CA GLY A 21 1.75 -15.77 15.01
C GLY A 21 1.72 -15.90 13.48
N SER A 22 0.55 -16.24 12.94
CA SER A 22 0.30 -16.42 11.50
C SER A 22 0.51 -15.15 10.65
N ALA A 23 0.41 -13.97 11.27
CA ALA A 23 0.62 -12.69 10.58
C ALA A 23 2.11 -12.27 10.52
N LYS A 24 2.95 -12.66 11.49
CA LYS A 24 4.34 -12.18 11.58
C LYS A 24 5.30 -12.94 10.67
N LEU A 25 5.14 -14.25 10.53
CA LEU A 25 5.92 -15.05 9.58
C LEU A 25 5.86 -14.52 8.14
N PRO A 26 4.68 -14.30 7.53
CA PRO A 26 4.60 -13.78 6.17
C PRO A 26 5.04 -12.32 6.08
N GLN A 27 4.88 -11.53 7.15
CA GLN A 27 5.37 -10.15 7.20
C GLN A 27 6.90 -10.12 7.14
N LEU A 28 7.58 -10.93 7.96
CA LEU A 28 9.03 -11.08 7.97
C LEU A 28 9.56 -11.65 6.65
N ALA A 29 8.91 -12.67 6.10
CA ALA A 29 9.27 -13.24 4.80
C ALA A 29 9.16 -12.20 3.67
N ARG A 30 8.11 -11.36 3.67
CA ARG A 30 7.95 -10.29 2.68
C ARG A 30 9.02 -9.20 2.79
N SER A 31 9.37 -8.78 4.02
CA SER A 31 10.42 -7.77 4.21
C SER A 31 11.80 -8.31 3.84
N LEU A 32 12.13 -9.53 4.27
CA LEU A 32 13.38 -10.21 3.94
C LEU A 32 13.48 -10.49 2.44
N GLY A 33 12.39 -10.91 1.80
CA GLY A 33 12.33 -11.14 0.36
C GLY A 33 12.52 -9.86 -0.46
N LYS A 34 12.00 -8.72 0.01
CA LYS A 34 12.22 -7.42 -0.65
C LYS A 34 13.69 -7.02 -0.61
N SER A 35 14.35 -7.14 0.54
CA SER A 35 15.79 -6.88 0.66
C SER A 35 16.60 -7.87 -0.19
N ALA A 36 16.34 -9.18 -0.03
CA ALA A 36 17.03 -10.22 -0.79
C ALA A 36 16.88 -10.04 -2.31
N ARG A 37 15.75 -9.52 -2.79
CA ARG A 37 15.53 -9.23 -4.22
C ARG A 37 16.39 -8.09 -4.73
N ILE A 38 16.51 -7.01 -3.97
CA ILE A 38 17.35 -5.86 -4.32
C ILE A 38 18.82 -6.30 -4.36
N LEU A 39 19.25 -6.99 -3.30
CA LEU A 39 20.60 -7.55 -3.18
C LEU A 39 20.90 -8.52 -4.32
N LYS A 40 19.94 -9.39 -4.68
CA LYS A 40 20.08 -10.32 -5.81
C LYS A 40 20.13 -9.58 -7.15
N ALA A 41 19.37 -8.51 -7.35
CA ALA A 41 19.41 -7.73 -8.58
C ALA A 41 20.75 -7.00 -8.76
N GLU A 42 21.27 -6.40 -7.69
CA GLU A 42 22.60 -5.77 -7.69
C GLU A 42 23.70 -6.80 -7.91
N THR A 43 23.66 -7.93 -7.18
CA THR A 43 24.63 -9.03 -7.33
C THR A 43 24.56 -9.67 -8.72
N LYS A 44 23.36 -9.73 -9.32
CA LYS A 44 23.17 -10.27 -10.67
C LYS A 44 23.75 -9.33 -11.73
N GLY A 45 23.62 -8.01 -11.58
CA GLY A 45 24.30 -7.03 -12.45
C GLY A 45 25.82 -7.24 -12.50
N LEU A 46 26.45 -7.46 -11.33
CA LEU A 46 27.89 -7.77 -11.25
C LEU A 46 28.29 -9.12 -11.87
N ARG A 47 27.32 -10.02 -12.10
CA ARG A 47 27.53 -11.37 -12.63
C ARG A 47 27.05 -11.51 -14.07
N GLU A 48 26.27 -10.54 -14.56
CA GLU A 48 25.74 -10.44 -15.92
C GLU A 48 26.57 -9.51 -16.81
N ASP A 49 27.58 -8.80 -16.28
CA ASP A 49 28.59 -8.10 -17.10
C ASP A 49 29.40 -9.07 -18.00
N ASP A 50 29.24 -10.40 -17.86
CA ASP A 50 29.77 -11.44 -18.76
C ASP A 50 28.75 -12.01 -19.77
N ASP A 51 27.43 -11.81 -19.61
CA ASP A 51 26.40 -12.38 -20.51
C ASP A 51 25.14 -11.49 -20.57
N GLU A 52 24.97 -10.81 -21.71
CA GLU A 52 23.92 -9.84 -22.02
C GLU A 52 22.50 -10.45 -22.08
N ALA A 53 21.55 -10.02 -21.20
CA ALA A 53 20.09 -9.97 -21.50
C ALA A 53 19.20 -9.32 -20.40
N LYS A 54 18.77 -8.08 -20.69
CA LYS A 54 17.48 -7.39 -20.38
C LYS A 54 16.83 -7.50 -18.97
N PRO A 55 16.62 -6.37 -18.25
CA PRO A 55 15.93 -6.37 -16.95
C PRO A 55 14.41 -6.48 -17.10
N ALA A 56 13.82 -7.50 -16.48
CA ALA A 56 12.38 -7.56 -16.23
C ALA A 56 12.01 -6.57 -15.11
N GLN A 57 11.40 -5.44 -15.49
CA GLN A 57 10.77 -4.51 -14.54
C GLN A 57 9.70 -5.25 -13.74
N PRO A 58 9.80 -5.30 -12.39
CA PRO A 58 8.71 -5.79 -11.57
C PRO A 58 7.62 -4.74 -11.48
N ALA A 59 6.39 -5.12 -11.83
CA ALA A 59 5.21 -4.34 -11.50
C ALA A 59 5.21 -4.00 -9.98
N PRO A 60 4.86 -2.77 -9.58
CA PRO A 60 4.72 -2.42 -8.18
C PRO A 60 3.70 -3.35 -7.52
N PRO A 61 3.92 -3.77 -6.26
CA PRO A 61 2.92 -4.55 -5.53
C PRO A 61 1.63 -3.75 -5.53
N GLN A 62 0.60 -4.32 -6.17
CA GLN A 62 -0.76 -3.79 -6.09
C GLN A 62 -1.12 -3.79 -4.60
N GLN A 63 -1.10 -2.59 -4.01
CA GLN A 63 -1.78 -2.36 -2.76
C GLN A 63 -3.22 -2.83 -2.98
N PRO A 64 -3.84 -3.57 -2.02
CA PRO A 64 -5.28 -3.78 -2.06
C PRO A 64 -5.92 -2.42 -2.34
N PRO A 65 -6.86 -2.31 -3.30
CA PRO A 65 -7.37 -1.02 -3.72
C PRO A 65 -7.79 -0.25 -2.48
N ALA A 66 -7.03 0.80 -2.17
CA ALA A 66 -7.53 1.84 -1.32
C ALA A 66 -8.79 2.29 -2.02
N GLN A 67 -9.95 1.93 -1.45
CA GLN A 67 -11.20 2.49 -1.90
C GLN A 67 -10.94 3.98 -1.98
N GLN A 68 -11.06 4.53 -3.19
CA GLN A 68 -11.05 5.95 -3.40
C GLN A 68 -12.08 6.49 -2.41
N TYR A 69 -11.60 7.06 -1.31
CA TYR A 69 -12.37 7.99 -0.52
C TYR A 69 -12.55 9.15 -1.50
N ALA A 70 -13.61 9.08 -2.30
CA ALA A 70 -14.06 10.20 -3.07
C ALA A 70 -14.20 11.34 -2.05
N PRO A 71 -13.58 12.51 -2.29
CA PRO A 71 -13.90 13.67 -1.48
C PRO A 71 -15.43 13.79 -1.49
N PRO A 72 -16.08 14.01 -0.34
CA PRO A 72 -17.53 14.19 -0.29
C PRO A 72 -17.89 15.25 -1.35
N PRO A 73 -18.96 15.06 -2.13
CA PRO A 73 -19.34 16.00 -3.16
C PRO A 73 -19.46 17.37 -2.50
N GLN A 74 -18.49 18.24 -2.76
CA GLN A 74 -18.57 19.63 -2.37
C GLN A 74 -19.80 20.16 -3.08
N GLY A 75 -20.81 20.50 -2.28
CA GLY A 75 -22.12 20.90 -2.75
C GLY A 75 -21.95 21.87 -3.90
N GLN A 76 -22.41 21.45 -5.07
CA GLN A 76 -22.67 22.36 -6.17
C GLN A 76 -23.64 23.39 -5.61
N LEU A 77 -23.12 24.58 -5.27
CA LEU A 77 -23.97 25.74 -5.08
C LEU A 77 -24.69 25.93 -6.42
N PRO A 78 -26.03 25.82 -6.46
CA PRO A 78 -26.76 26.08 -7.67
C PRO A 78 -26.46 27.53 -8.06
N SER A 79 -25.84 27.67 -9.22
CA SER A 79 -25.60 28.93 -9.88
C SER A 79 -26.91 29.73 -9.92
N GLY A 80 -26.96 30.85 -9.20
CA GLY A 80 -27.69 32.03 -9.67
C GLY A 80 -29.18 32.19 -9.32
N GLU A 81 -29.71 31.64 -8.23
CA GLU A 81 -31.00 32.14 -7.70
C GLU A 81 -30.79 33.01 -6.45
N PRO A 82 -31.15 34.31 -6.49
CA PRO A 82 -31.20 35.11 -5.28
C PRO A 82 -32.29 34.53 -4.37
N ILE A 83 -31.92 34.15 -3.15
CA ILE A 83 -32.88 33.81 -2.10
C ILE A 83 -33.71 35.06 -1.81
N GLN A 84 -34.87 35.16 -2.46
CA GLN A 84 -35.95 36.07 -2.11
C GLN A 84 -36.34 35.76 -0.66
N GLY A 85 -36.13 36.72 0.25
CA GLY A 85 -36.64 36.55 1.61
C GLY A 85 -36.12 37.47 2.71
N VAL A 86 -35.10 38.31 2.49
CA VAL A 86 -34.74 39.35 3.47
C VAL A 86 -34.49 40.66 2.75
N PRO A 87 -35.35 41.69 2.91
CA PRO A 87 -35.02 43.03 2.45
C PRO A 87 -33.82 43.53 3.26
N VAL A 88 -32.66 43.60 2.63
CA VAL A 88 -31.49 44.30 3.16
C VAL A 88 -31.69 45.78 2.88
N ASP A 89 -32.03 46.54 3.92
CA ASP A 89 -32.19 47.98 3.83
C ASP A 89 -30.81 48.66 3.67
N PRO A 90 -30.50 49.30 2.52
CA PRO A 90 -29.16 49.81 2.23
C PRO A 90 -28.77 51.06 3.04
N ASN A 91 -29.66 51.61 3.88
CA ASN A 91 -29.39 52.87 4.60
C ASN A 91 -28.76 52.70 6.00
N GLN A 92 -28.57 51.45 6.48
CA GLN A 92 -28.13 51.22 7.86
C GLN A 92 -26.60 51.32 8.06
N ALA A 93 -25.81 51.30 6.98
CA ALA A 93 -24.35 51.32 7.05
C ALA A 93 -23.71 52.73 7.16
N ARG A 94 -24.51 53.81 7.13
CA ARG A 94 -23.99 55.18 6.98
C ARG A 94 -23.93 56.01 8.27
N ASN A 95 -24.27 55.47 9.45
CA ASN A 95 -24.32 56.26 10.70
C ASN A 95 -23.68 55.57 11.91
N ARG A 96 -22.48 55.02 11.74
CA ARG A 96 -21.60 54.60 12.85
C ARG A 96 -20.31 55.42 12.79
#